data_AF-A0A3M1SNL1-F1
#
_entry.id   AF-A0A3M1SNL1-F1
#
_cell.length_a   1.000
_cell.length_b   1.000
_cell.length_c   1.000
_cell.angle_alpha   90.00
_cell.angle_beta   90.00
_cell.angle_gamma   90.00
#
_symmetry.space_group_name_H-M   'P 1'
#
loop_
_entity.id
_entity.type
_entity.pdbx_description
1 polymer ?
#
loop_
_entity_poly.entity_id
_entity_poly.type
_entity_poly.pdbx_seq_one_letter_code
_entity_poly.pdbx_strand_id
1 'polypeptide(L)'
;MLTRTISDRHDAQSEAMSRLFSTPDSPGSIAIGAAEGTRTQIGGITPLYWGHRDPANGVTNLGTFSYQHGARDARQADSLQLERLKQQVAEIRRQAAEAGVKLSPLELVAAADLANQSPEAGYAYIDNLQQAYDRGFRGIEALLEARMQSFVDPETQNLDAVGFGNNWQKLRQDQLRRLSKLQKTLKAHGEI
;
A
#
# COMPACT_ATOMS: atom_id res chain seq x y z
N MET A 1 -23.69 9.34 30.69
CA MET A 1 -22.74 8.34 30.15
C MET A 1 -23.38 7.74 28.91
N LEU A 2 -22.95 8.16 27.71
CA LEU A 2 -23.54 7.70 26.44
C LEU A 2 -22.87 6.41 25.99
N THR A 3 -23.63 5.32 25.94
CA THR A 3 -23.22 4.03 25.40
C THR A 3 -23.10 4.14 23.88
N ARG A 4 -21.88 4.23 23.34
CA ARG A 4 -21.65 4.15 21.88
C ARG A 4 -22.07 2.77 21.37
N THR A 5 -22.99 2.75 20.41
CA THR A 5 -23.51 1.53 19.77
C THR A 5 -22.49 0.92 18.82
N ILE A 6 -22.73 -0.33 18.38
CA ILE A 6 -21.85 -1.05 17.44
C ILE A 6 -21.80 -0.32 16.08
N SER A 7 -22.92 0.30 15.65
CA SER A 7 -22.98 1.13 14.43
C SER A 7 -22.01 2.32 14.50
N ASP A 8 -22.01 3.06 15.61
CA ASP A 8 -21.14 4.23 15.79
C ASP A 8 -19.64 3.90 15.70
N ARG A 9 -19.25 2.67 16.11
CA ARG A 9 -17.85 2.23 16.03
C ARG A 9 -17.45 1.80 14.63
N HIS A 10 -18.37 1.20 13.88
CA HIS A 10 -18.14 0.83 12.49
C HIS A 10 -18.00 2.07 11.60
N ASP A 11 -18.86 3.07 11.82
CA ASP A 11 -18.85 4.34 11.08
C ASP A 11 -17.58 5.14 11.39
N ALA A 12 -17.18 5.22 12.67
CA ALA A 12 -15.93 5.90 13.07
C ALA A 12 -14.67 5.24 12.49
N GLN A 13 -14.65 3.90 12.39
CA GLN A 13 -13.54 3.18 11.78
C GLN A 13 -13.52 3.38 10.25
N SER A 14 -14.68 3.38 9.60
CA SER A 14 -14.79 3.67 8.17
C SER A 14 -14.30 5.07 7.84
N GLU A 15 -14.69 6.07 8.65
CA GLU A 15 -14.21 7.46 8.53
C GLU A 15 -12.71 7.60 8.74
N ALA A 16 -12.15 6.92 9.75
CA ALA A 16 -10.71 6.92 9.98
C ALA A 16 -9.94 6.33 8.78
N MET A 17 -10.43 5.21 8.23
CA MET A 17 -9.82 4.58 7.05
C MET A 17 -9.94 5.45 5.80
N SER A 18 -11.08 6.12 5.60
CA SER A 18 -11.27 7.04 4.48
C SER A 18 -10.29 8.23 4.51
N ARG A 19 -9.88 8.68 5.71
CA ARG A 19 -8.90 9.76 5.85
C ARG A 19 -7.49 9.37 5.41
N LEU A 20 -7.12 8.09 5.41
CA LEU A 20 -5.78 7.64 5.00
C LEU A 20 -5.44 8.01 3.55
N PHE A 21 -6.45 8.14 2.69
CA PHE A 21 -6.29 8.41 1.26
C PHE A 21 -7.21 9.54 0.77
N SER A 22 -7.53 10.52 1.62
CA SER A 22 -8.43 11.61 1.22
C SER A 22 -7.79 12.55 0.18
N THR A 23 -6.50 12.82 0.35
CA THR A 23 -5.65 13.69 -0.46
C THR A 23 -4.24 13.08 -0.63
N PRO A 24 -3.39 13.62 -1.53
CA PRO A 24 -1.99 13.19 -1.63
C PRO A 24 -1.15 13.47 -0.37
N ASP A 25 -1.62 14.36 0.51
CA ASP A 25 -0.99 14.68 1.80
C ASP A 25 -1.64 13.95 2.99
N SER A 26 -2.51 12.98 2.72
CA SER A 26 -3.08 12.13 3.76
C SER A 26 -2.05 11.14 4.31
N PRO A 27 -2.17 10.67 5.56
CA PRO A 27 -1.17 9.79 6.18
C PRO A 27 -0.84 8.52 5.38
N GLY A 28 -1.84 7.86 4.79
CA GLY A 28 -1.64 6.69 3.93
C GLY A 28 -0.93 7.04 2.62
N SER A 29 -1.31 8.15 1.98
CA SER A 29 -0.64 8.67 0.79
C SER A 29 0.83 9.03 1.06
N ILE A 30 1.10 9.72 2.18
CA ILE A 30 2.46 10.06 2.61
C ILE A 30 3.27 8.80 2.90
N ALA A 31 2.65 7.79 3.54
CA ALA A 31 3.31 6.51 3.81
C ALA A 31 3.76 5.82 2.52
N ILE A 32 2.90 5.75 1.51
CA ILE A 32 3.26 5.22 0.17
C ILE A 32 4.39 6.07 -0.42
N GLY A 33 4.27 7.40 -0.42
CA GLY A 33 5.33 8.26 -0.95
C GLY A 33 6.67 8.14 -0.20
N ALA A 34 6.65 7.85 1.10
CA ALA A 34 7.86 7.58 1.87
C ALA A 34 8.47 6.20 1.55
N ALA A 35 7.66 5.24 1.13
CA ALA A 35 8.09 3.94 0.65
C ALA A 35 8.67 4.02 -0.79
N GLU A 36 8.09 4.87 -1.65
CA GLU A 36 8.59 5.24 -2.97
C GLU A 36 9.89 6.08 -2.89
N GLY A 37 10.03 6.90 -1.84
CA GLY A 37 11.13 7.85 -1.67
C GLY A 37 10.83 9.26 -2.17
N THR A 38 9.60 9.53 -2.63
CA THR A 38 9.11 10.83 -3.11
C THR A 38 8.67 11.76 -1.96
N ARG A 39 8.41 11.19 -0.78
CA ARG A 39 8.09 11.90 0.46
C ARG A 39 9.03 11.53 1.61
N THR A 40 9.16 12.43 2.56
CA THR A 40 9.72 12.17 3.90
C THR A 40 8.63 11.59 4.81
N GLN A 41 9.04 11.00 5.94
CA GLN A 41 8.11 10.38 6.92
C GLN A 41 7.14 11.36 7.58
N ILE A 42 7.36 12.67 7.44
CA ILE A 42 6.50 13.73 7.99
C ILE A 42 5.75 14.49 6.88
N GLY A 43 5.75 13.99 5.64
CA GLY A 43 5.00 14.58 4.52
C GLY A 43 5.78 15.54 3.63
N GLY A 44 7.00 15.95 3.99
CA GLY A 44 7.84 16.78 3.14
C GLY A 44 8.17 16.12 1.79
N ILE A 45 8.26 16.90 0.72
CA ILE A 45 8.56 16.44 -0.63
C ILE A 45 10.08 16.24 -0.82
N THR A 46 10.50 15.20 -1.52
CA THR A 46 11.90 14.96 -1.93
C THR A 46 12.12 15.33 -3.41
N PRO A 47 13.36 15.41 -3.91
CA PRO A 47 13.61 15.64 -5.33
C PRO A 47 12.92 14.63 -6.26
N LEU A 48 12.76 13.37 -5.84
CA LEU A 48 12.15 12.30 -6.66
C LEU A 48 10.68 12.56 -7.00
N TYR A 49 9.98 13.39 -6.20
CA TYR A 49 8.61 13.83 -6.46
C TYR A 49 8.47 14.59 -7.79
N TRP A 50 9.48 15.38 -8.15
CA TRP A 50 9.44 16.22 -9.34
C TRP A 50 9.77 15.47 -10.63
N GLY A 51 10.16 14.20 -10.52
CA GLY A 51 10.61 13.41 -11.65
C GLY A 51 11.81 12.56 -11.29
N HIS A 52 11.71 11.27 -11.53
CA HIS A 52 12.88 10.39 -11.60
C HIS A 52 12.65 9.33 -12.67
N ARG A 53 13.75 8.88 -13.28
CA ARG A 53 13.69 7.89 -14.36
C ARG A 53 13.81 6.50 -13.77
N ASP A 54 12.88 5.62 -14.12
CA ASP A 54 12.99 4.21 -13.78
C ASP A 54 14.12 3.58 -14.61
N PRO A 55 15.15 2.99 -13.98
CA PRO A 55 16.23 2.33 -14.71
C PRO A 55 15.78 1.13 -15.56
N ALA A 56 14.67 0.49 -15.20
CA ALA A 56 14.18 -0.73 -15.84
C ALA A 56 13.49 -0.46 -17.19
N ASN A 57 12.70 0.61 -17.30
CA ASN A 57 11.92 0.91 -18.50
C ASN A 57 12.19 2.31 -19.10
N GLY A 58 12.95 3.16 -18.41
CA GLY A 58 13.29 4.51 -18.86
C GLY A 58 12.13 5.52 -18.79
N VAL A 59 11.01 5.17 -18.16
CA VAL A 59 9.84 6.04 -17.98
C VAL A 59 10.10 7.02 -16.84
N THR A 60 9.49 8.21 -16.93
CA THR A 60 9.57 9.22 -15.88
C THR A 60 8.41 9.02 -14.89
N ASN A 61 8.77 8.83 -13.63
CA ASN A 61 7.85 8.73 -12.50
C ASN A 61 7.67 10.10 -11.85
N LEU A 62 6.42 10.45 -11.54
CA LEU A 62 6.04 11.77 -11.00
C LEU A 62 5.17 11.67 -9.75
N GLY A 63 5.26 12.67 -8.88
CA GLY A 63 4.38 12.84 -7.73
C GLY A 63 4.69 11.93 -6.55
N THR A 64 3.78 11.93 -5.58
CA THR A 64 3.81 11.16 -4.33
C THR A 64 3.86 9.67 -4.61
N PHE A 65 3.16 9.20 -5.62
CA PHE A 65 2.97 7.76 -5.87
C PHE A 65 3.90 7.18 -6.94
N SER A 66 4.87 7.95 -7.43
CA SER A 66 5.75 7.56 -8.56
C SER A 66 4.96 7.20 -9.83
N TYR A 67 3.97 8.02 -10.19
CA TYR A 67 3.08 7.76 -11.33
C TYR A 67 3.81 7.78 -12.67
N GLN A 68 3.56 6.75 -13.50
CA GLN A 68 4.28 6.53 -14.76
C GLN A 68 3.43 6.68 -16.04
N HIS A 69 2.14 7.01 -15.95
CA HIS A 69 1.22 6.96 -17.10
C HIS A 69 0.96 8.33 -17.77
N GLY A 70 2.02 9.11 -18.00
CA GLY A 70 1.96 10.28 -18.89
C GLY A 70 1.29 11.54 -18.30
N ALA A 71 1.42 11.77 -16.99
CA ALA A 71 1.02 13.04 -16.40
C ALA A 71 1.91 14.20 -16.89
N ARG A 72 1.32 15.39 -17.00
CA ARG A 72 2.01 16.63 -17.42
C ARG A 72 2.92 17.18 -16.33
N ASP A 73 2.55 16.98 -15.07
CA ASP A 73 3.31 17.41 -13.90
C ASP A 73 3.00 16.52 -12.68
N ALA A 74 3.76 16.73 -11.59
CA ALA A 74 3.64 15.97 -10.36
C ALA A 74 2.27 16.07 -9.68
N ARG A 75 1.56 17.21 -9.80
CA ARG A 75 0.24 17.40 -9.19
C ARG A 75 -0.84 16.66 -9.97
N GLN A 76 -0.73 16.68 -11.30
CA GLN A 76 -1.61 15.87 -12.13
C GLN A 76 -1.38 14.37 -11.88
N ALA A 77 -0.13 13.95 -11.75
CA ALA A 77 0.23 12.58 -11.35
C ALA A 77 -0.41 12.20 -10.01
N ASP A 78 -0.30 13.06 -8.99
CA ASP A 78 -0.94 12.85 -7.69
C ASP A 78 -2.46 12.69 -7.80
N SER A 79 -3.13 13.55 -8.57
CA SER A 79 -4.58 13.48 -8.75
C SER A 79 -5.01 12.18 -9.43
N LEU A 80 -4.36 11.81 -10.54
CA LEU A 80 -4.69 10.62 -11.31
C LEU A 80 -4.44 9.34 -10.52
N GLN A 81 -3.32 9.26 -9.81
CA GLN A 81 -2.97 8.06 -9.07
C GLN A 81 -3.81 7.94 -7.79
N LEU A 82 -4.13 9.05 -7.11
CA LEU A 82 -5.01 9.00 -5.94
C LEU A 82 -6.41 8.51 -6.31
N GLU A 83 -6.94 8.92 -7.47
CA GLU A 83 -8.24 8.43 -7.95
C GLU A 83 -8.23 6.91 -8.15
N ARG A 84 -7.20 6.38 -8.81
CA ARG A 84 -7.00 4.93 -8.99
C ARG A 84 -6.84 4.21 -7.66
N LEU A 85 -6.03 4.77 -6.76
CA LEU A 85 -5.77 4.17 -5.45
C LEU A 85 -7.05 4.11 -4.61
N LYS A 86 -7.92 5.12 -4.67
CA LYS A 86 -9.22 5.09 -3.99
C LYS A 86 -10.10 3.94 -4.47
N GLN A 87 -10.10 3.64 -5.78
CA GLN A 87 -10.82 2.50 -6.35
C GLN A 87 -10.23 1.18 -5.85
N GLN A 88 -8.90 1.04 -5.88
CA GLN A 88 -8.20 -0.15 -5.38
C GLN A 88 -8.46 -0.37 -3.88
N VAL A 89 -8.42 0.69 -3.07
CA VAL A 89 -8.71 0.64 -1.63
C VAL A 89 -10.15 0.22 -1.35
N ALA A 90 -11.12 0.69 -2.15
CA ALA A 90 -12.51 0.26 -2.01
C ALA A 90 -12.66 -1.24 -2.30
N GLU A 91 -11.99 -1.73 -3.34
CA GLU A 91 -11.99 -3.15 -3.70
C GLU A 91 -11.30 -4.01 -2.63
N ILE A 92 -10.13 -3.61 -2.13
CA ILE A 92 -9.42 -4.29 -1.03
C ILE A 92 -10.31 -4.39 0.21
N ARG A 93 -11.02 -3.31 0.56
CA ARG A 93 -11.95 -3.32 1.70
C ARG A 93 -13.12 -4.27 1.47
N ARG A 94 -13.63 -4.37 0.24
CA ARG A 94 -14.69 -5.32 -0.13
C ARG A 94 -14.20 -6.76 0.05
N GLN A 95 -13.04 -7.09 -0.51
CA GLN A 95 -12.41 -8.42 -0.36
C GLN A 95 -12.17 -8.77 1.11
N ALA A 96 -11.66 -7.83 1.90
CA ALA A 96 -11.45 -8.03 3.33
C ALA A 96 -12.76 -8.30 4.07
N ALA A 97 -13.83 -7.57 3.74
CA ALA A 97 -15.15 -7.79 4.33
C ALA A 97 -15.72 -9.18 3.97
N GLU A 98 -15.57 -9.61 2.71
CA GLU A 98 -16.00 -10.93 2.24
C GLU A 98 -15.23 -12.07 2.91
N ALA A 99 -13.94 -11.87 3.15
CA ALA A 99 -13.09 -12.81 3.88
C ALA A 99 -13.27 -12.74 5.41
N GLY A 100 -14.08 -11.80 5.94
CA GLY A 100 -14.22 -11.58 7.38
C GLY A 100 -12.95 -11.02 8.05
N VAL A 101 -12.02 -10.48 7.27
CA VAL A 101 -10.75 -9.90 7.72
C VAL A 101 -10.95 -8.45 8.12
N LYS A 102 -10.72 -8.15 9.39
CA LYS A 102 -10.73 -6.77 9.89
C LYS A 102 -9.36 -6.13 9.75
N LEU A 103 -9.18 -5.28 8.75
CA LEU A 103 -7.91 -4.60 8.50
C LEU A 103 -7.59 -3.51 9.54
N SER A 104 -6.36 -3.52 10.04
CA SER A 104 -5.74 -2.37 10.71
C SER A 104 -5.33 -1.28 9.70
N PRO A 105 -5.04 -0.03 10.14
CA PRO A 105 -4.57 1.02 9.23
C PRO A 105 -3.29 0.60 8.48
N LEU A 106 -2.37 -0.08 9.16
CA LEU A 106 -1.14 -0.58 8.55
C LEU A 106 -1.41 -1.67 7.50
N GLU A 107 -2.33 -2.59 7.77
CA GLU A 107 -2.73 -3.63 6.80
C GLU A 107 -3.36 -3.03 5.55
N LEU A 108 -4.27 -2.07 5.72
CA LEU A 108 -4.91 -1.40 4.59
C LEU A 108 -3.90 -0.61 3.75
N VAL A 109 -2.99 0.13 4.40
CA VAL A 109 -1.96 0.89 3.70
C VAL A 109 -0.92 -0.03 3.06
N ALA A 110 -0.61 -1.17 3.67
CA ALA A 110 0.24 -2.18 3.07
C ALA A 110 -0.42 -2.81 1.82
N ALA A 111 -1.72 -3.06 1.83
CA ALA A 111 -2.44 -3.53 0.65
C ALA A 111 -2.44 -2.47 -0.47
N ALA A 112 -2.75 -1.22 -0.13
CA ALA A 112 -2.78 -0.10 -1.07
C ALA A 112 -1.40 0.19 -1.68
N ASP A 113 -0.34 0.16 -0.87
CA ASP A 113 1.05 0.29 -1.33
C ASP A 113 1.45 -0.83 -2.29
N LEU A 114 1.02 -2.08 -2.01
CA LEU A 114 1.28 -3.20 -2.91
C LEU A 114 0.53 -3.02 -4.22
N ALA A 115 -0.75 -2.60 -4.19
CA ALA A 115 -1.54 -2.28 -5.38
C ALA A 115 -0.97 -1.11 -6.20
N ASN A 116 -0.26 -0.18 -5.56
CA ASN A 116 0.49 0.87 -6.24
C ASN A 116 1.71 0.33 -7.00
N GLN A 117 2.38 -0.68 -6.44
CA GLN A 117 3.56 -1.33 -7.04
C GLN A 117 3.16 -2.34 -8.14
N SER A 118 2.13 -3.13 -7.89
CA SER A 118 1.59 -4.16 -8.78
C SER A 118 0.11 -4.35 -8.44
N PRO A 119 -0.82 -3.87 -9.28
CA PRO A 119 -2.27 -3.99 -9.03
C PRO A 119 -2.70 -5.44 -8.76
N GLU A 120 -2.20 -6.40 -9.54
CA GLU A 120 -2.52 -7.82 -9.43
C GLU A 120 -2.09 -8.38 -8.07
N ALA A 121 -0.86 -8.07 -7.63
CA ALA A 121 -0.39 -8.46 -6.30
C ALA A 121 -1.22 -7.79 -5.19
N GLY A 122 -1.66 -6.55 -5.39
CA GLY A 122 -2.56 -5.85 -4.48
C GLY A 122 -3.90 -6.57 -4.29
N TYR A 123 -4.47 -7.14 -5.36
CA TYR A 123 -5.73 -7.90 -5.29
C TYR A 123 -5.57 -9.29 -4.68
N ALA A 124 -4.41 -9.93 -4.83
CA ALA A 124 -4.12 -11.23 -4.18
C ALA A 124 -3.84 -11.10 -2.67
N TYR A 125 -3.62 -9.88 -2.18
CA TYR A 125 -3.08 -9.63 -0.86
C TYR A 125 -3.97 -10.11 0.29
N ILE A 126 -5.29 -9.91 0.20
CA ILE A 126 -6.21 -10.25 1.29
C ILE A 126 -6.26 -11.76 1.54
N ASP A 127 -6.36 -12.55 0.48
CA ASP A 127 -6.34 -14.01 0.58
C ASP A 127 -5.01 -14.50 1.16
N ASN A 128 -3.90 -13.90 0.73
CA ASN A 128 -2.57 -14.23 1.25
C ASN A 128 -2.39 -13.80 2.72
N LEU A 129 -3.01 -12.70 3.15
CA LEU A 129 -3.02 -12.25 4.53
C LEU A 129 -3.78 -13.22 5.43
N GLN A 130 -4.94 -13.69 4.99
CA GLN A 130 -5.71 -14.71 5.70
C GLN A 130 -4.90 -16.01 5.83
N GLN A 131 -4.30 -16.48 4.74
CA GLN A 131 -3.43 -17.68 4.77
C GLN A 131 -2.22 -17.50 5.69
N ALA A 132 -1.62 -16.31 5.74
CA ALA A 132 -0.53 -16.02 6.68
C ALA A 132 -1.02 -16.10 8.13
N TYR A 133 -2.23 -15.61 8.42
CA TYR A 133 -2.84 -15.74 9.74
C TYR A 133 -3.15 -17.19 10.12
N ASP A 134 -3.65 -17.99 9.19
CA ASP A 134 -3.94 -19.41 9.42
C ASP A 134 -2.65 -20.20 9.70
N ARG A 135 -1.54 -19.79 9.09
CA ARG A 135 -0.20 -20.34 9.35
C ARG A 135 0.46 -19.81 10.63
N GLY A 136 -0.21 -18.95 11.39
CA GLY A 136 0.27 -18.45 12.68
C GLY A 136 1.13 -17.18 12.61
N PHE A 137 1.39 -16.62 11.43
CA PHE A 137 2.10 -15.34 11.32
C PHE A 137 1.27 -14.20 11.90
N ARG A 138 1.92 -13.20 12.51
CA ARG A 138 1.24 -12.02 13.07
C ARG A 138 2.05 -10.75 12.83
N GLY A 139 1.41 -9.59 12.96
CA GLY A 139 2.07 -8.29 12.83
C GLY A 139 2.81 -8.13 11.50
N ILE A 140 3.99 -7.51 11.54
CA ILE A 140 4.82 -7.26 10.34
C ILE A 140 5.17 -8.56 9.58
N GLU A 141 5.34 -9.69 10.28
CA GLU A 141 5.67 -10.95 9.63
C GLU A 141 4.52 -11.47 8.75
N ALA A 142 3.28 -11.34 9.22
CA ALA A 142 2.10 -11.67 8.41
C ALA A 142 1.99 -10.77 7.18
N LEU A 143 2.22 -9.47 7.35
CA LEU A 143 2.23 -8.52 6.23
C LEU A 143 3.30 -8.86 5.20
N LEU A 144 4.52 -9.17 5.67
CA LEU A 144 5.61 -9.53 4.79
C LEU A 144 5.30 -10.82 4.04
N GLU A 145 4.85 -11.87 4.73
CA GLU A 145 4.47 -13.13 4.09
C GLU A 145 3.37 -12.90 3.05
N ALA A 146 2.31 -12.18 3.40
CA ALA A 146 1.20 -11.91 2.49
C ALA A 146 1.65 -11.17 1.23
N ARG A 147 2.49 -10.13 1.38
CA ARG A 147 3.03 -9.37 0.24
C ARG A 147 3.94 -10.22 -0.63
N MET A 148 4.77 -11.08 -0.03
CA MET A 148 5.68 -11.96 -0.75
C MET A 148 4.92 -13.00 -1.57
N GLN A 149 3.91 -13.63 -0.98
CA GLN A 149 3.08 -14.64 -1.66
C GLN A 149 2.20 -14.03 -2.77
N SER A 150 1.90 -12.73 -2.69
CA SER A 150 1.13 -12.03 -3.73
C SER A 150 1.86 -11.88 -5.08
N PHE A 151 3.16 -12.20 -5.13
CA PHE A 151 3.92 -12.30 -6.38
C PHE A 151 4.07 -13.73 -6.88
N VAL A 152 3.43 -14.71 -6.24
CA VAL A 152 3.48 -16.10 -6.73
C VAL A 152 2.35 -16.31 -7.74
N ASP A 153 2.71 -16.79 -8.92
CA ASP A 153 1.75 -17.20 -9.93
C ASP A 153 0.96 -18.42 -9.40
N PRO A 154 -0.38 -18.33 -9.32
CA PRO A 154 -1.18 -19.41 -8.75
C PRO A 154 -1.19 -20.68 -9.62
N GLU A 155 -1.02 -20.57 -10.94
CA GLU A 155 -1.01 -21.70 -11.86
C GLU A 155 0.34 -22.43 -11.84
N THR A 156 1.44 -21.66 -11.88
CA THR A 156 2.79 -22.24 -12.02
C THR A 156 3.51 -22.42 -10.68
N GLN A 157 3.01 -21.81 -9.60
CA GLN A 157 3.63 -21.77 -8.27
C GLN A 157 5.05 -21.15 -8.28
N ASN A 158 5.39 -20.44 -9.35
CA ASN A 158 6.67 -19.74 -9.47
C ASN A 158 6.54 -18.29 -9.04
N LEU A 159 7.67 -17.69 -8.67
CA LEU A 159 7.74 -16.26 -8.41
C LEU A 159 7.61 -15.47 -9.71
N ASP A 160 6.55 -14.68 -9.83
CA ASP A 160 6.32 -13.68 -10.87
C ASP A 160 6.55 -12.27 -10.33
N ALA A 161 7.83 -11.91 -10.24
CA ALA A 161 8.30 -10.66 -9.68
C ALA A 161 9.37 -10.07 -10.63
N VAL A 162 8.99 -9.83 -11.89
CA VAL A 162 9.93 -9.44 -12.96
C VAL A 162 10.74 -8.20 -12.61
N GLY A 163 10.13 -7.20 -11.97
CA GLY A 163 10.82 -6.00 -11.48
C GLY A 163 11.94 -6.27 -10.45
N PHE A 164 11.94 -7.46 -9.86
CA PHE A 164 12.96 -7.95 -8.92
C PHE A 164 13.87 -9.02 -9.55
N GLY A 165 13.73 -9.28 -10.84
CA GLY A 165 14.43 -10.36 -11.55
C GLY A 165 14.04 -11.74 -11.04
N ASN A 166 12.78 -11.94 -10.64
CA ASN A 166 12.25 -13.19 -10.08
C ASN A 166 13.14 -13.74 -8.96
N ASN A 167 13.61 -12.84 -8.08
CA ASN A 167 14.52 -13.17 -6.99
C ASN A 167 13.86 -12.92 -5.63
N TRP A 168 13.63 -14.01 -4.89
CA TRP A 168 13.02 -14.00 -3.56
C TRP A 168 13.73 -13.09 -2.56
N GLN A 169 15.07 -13.07 -2.56
CA GLN A 169 15.84 -12.26 -1.63
C GLN A 169 15.67 -10.76 -1.91
N LYS A 170 15.74 -10.35 -3.18
CA LYS A 170 15.54 -8.96 -3.59
C LYS A 170 14.12 -8.49 -3.29
N LEU A 171 13.13 -9.31 -3.63
CA LEU A 171 11.73 -9.02 -3.33
C LEU A 171 11.55 -8.84 -1.80
N ARG A 172 12.04 -9.79 -0.99
CA ARG A 172 11.92 -9.72 0.48
C ARG A 172 12.57 -8.46 1.06
N GLN A 173 13.74 -8.09 0.57
CA GLN A 173 14.43 -6.88 1.01
C GLN A 173 13.61 -5.61 0.69
N ASP A 174 13.04 -5.52 -0.52
CA ASP A 174 12.20 -4.37 -0.87
C ASP A 174 10.89 -4.34 -0.08
N GLN A 175 10.15 -5.46 -0.01
CA GLN A 175 8.88 -5.53 0.70
C GLN A 175 9.06 -5.18 2.20
N LEU A 176 10.13 -5.67 2.84
CA LEU A 176 10.44 -5.33 4.23
C LEU A 176 10.82 -3.85 4.40
N ARG A 177 11.62 -3.30 3.46
CA ARG A 177 11.97 -1.87 3.46
C ARG A 177 10.73 -1.00 3.35
N ARG A 178 9.80 -1.33 2.45
CA ARG A 178 8.53 -0.64 2.27
C ARG A 178 7.68 -0.70 3.53
N LEU A 179 7.43 -1.90 4.08
CA LEU A 179 6.68 -2.07 5.32
C LEU A 179 7.25 -1.25 6.48
N SER A 180 8.58 -1.18 6.61
CA SER A 180 9.23 -0.34 7.63
C SER A 180 8.95 1.15 7.42
N LYS A 181 8.90 1.63 6.16
CA LYS A 181 8.55 3.01 5.83
C LYS A 181 7.08 3.30 6.12
N LEU A 182 6.17 2.40 5.75
CA LEU A 182 4.75 2.53 6.04
C LEU A 182 4.51 2.65 7.54
N GLN A 183 5.04 1.69 8.31
CA GLN A 183 4.88 1.66 9.77
C GLN A 183 5.42 2.92 10.46
N LYS A 184 6.65 3.34 10.11
CA LYS A 184 7.26 4.54 10.72
C LYS A 184 6.47 5.80 10.40
N THR A 185 5.95 5.91 9.17
CA THR A 185 5.19 7.08 8.72
C THR A 185 3.83 7.13 9.40
N LEU A 186 3.07 6.03 9.40
CA LEU A 186 1.77 5.98 10.08
C LEU A 186 1.89 6.27 11.58
N LYS A 187 2.95 5.77 12.24
CA LYS A 187 3.24 6.11 13.64
C LYS A 187 3.54 7.60 13.83
N ALA A 188 4.32 8.22 12.93
CA ALA A 188 4.62 9.65 12.99
C ALA A 188 3.38 10.54 12.80
N HIS A 189 2.37 10.02 12.09
CA HIS A 189 1.09 10.68 11.85
C HIS A 189 -0.01 10.29 12.86
N GLY A 190 0.29 9.43 13.84
CA GLY A 190 -0.65 9.04 14.90
C GLY A 190 -1.76 8.08 14.46
N GLU A 191 -1.58 7.36 13.35
CA GLU A 191 -2.54 6.39 12.83
C GLU A 191 -2.38 4.98 13.45
N ILE A 192 -1.20 4.69 14.02
CA ILE A 192 -0.88 3.43 14.72
C ILE A 192 0.07 3.63 15.91
#